data_AF-A0A660SLV0-F1
#
_entry.id   AF-A0A660SLV0-F1
#
_cell.length_a   1.000
_cell.length_b   1.000
_cell.length_c   1.000
_cell.angle_alpha   90.00
_cell.angle_beta   90.00
_cell.angle_gamma   90.00
#
_symmetry.space_group_name_H-M   'P 1'
#
loop_
_entity.id
_entity.type
_entity.pdbx_description
1 polymer ?
#
loop_
_entity_poly.entity_id
_entity_poly.type
_entity_poly.pdbx_seq_one_letter_code
_entity_poly.pdbx_strand_id
1 'polypeptide(L)'
;MNRNIRRFTRFLLLPLMALVLLSGCISAAKLLEKAERAWSMGLYFDAIDGALQSYEKAVDKNKEQAEIDASREFLIERFPLFNENLSKIAENQLSGTDTDKAKAWETYQQLVQMNSRIGNSIASSFLETVDYSTQLRNAKDVAAQIKYVKSLELIGQDQRSSYIEAVGLLLEINNLVPGYRDIGNLLKLSYQEGTLVIAFSDRSLYFNYNTENSDRTVDLRSEMDTALRDYIKENDYPDFLKFITAGSVKSAEDAGAVLFVDVQGDIWIDSEVVDSYSNG
;
A
#
# COMPACT_ATOMS: atom_id res chain seq x y z
N MET A 1 -1.13 -44.83 -22.02
CA MET A 1 0.29 -44.61 -22.40
C MET A 1 0.37 -43.22 -23.02
N ASN A 2 0.67 -42.10 -22.37
CA ASN A 2 1.65 -41.72 -21.36
C ASN A 2 3.12 -41.93 -21.78
N ARG A 3 3.71 -40.90 -22.42
CA ARG A 3 5.16 -40.58 -22.48
C ARG A 3 5.36 -39.37 -23.41
N ASN A 4 5.25 -38.14 -22.92
CA ASN A 4 5.88 -36.96 -23.57
C ASN A 4 6.03 -35.71 -22.67
N ILE A 5 6.00 -35.87 -21.34
CA ILE A 5 6.20 -34.75 -20.39
C ILE A 5 7.34 -35.08 -19.44
N ARG A 6 8.56 -35.30 -19.96
CA ARG A 6 9.78 -35.39 -19.14
C ARG A 6 11.00 -35.04 -19.98
N ARG A 7 11.24 -33.77 -20.29
CA ARG A 7 12.57 -33.29 -20.72
C ARG A 7 12.79 -31.78 -20.64
N PHE A 8 11.74 -30.97 -20.49
CA PHE A 8 11.90 -29.49 -20.45
C PHE A 8 12.22 -28.89 -19.07
N THR A 9 12.08 -29.62 -17.97
CA THR A 9 12.23 -29.08 -16.61
C THR A 9 13.63 -29.14 -16.01
N ARG A 10 14.65 -29.63 -16.73
CA ARG A 10 16.03 -29.71 -16.19
C ARG A 10 16.98 -28.64 -16.71
N PHE A 11 16.64 -27.91 -17.77
CA PHE A 11 17.51 -26.86 -18.32
C PHE A 11 17.27 -25.46 -17.73
N LEU A 12 16.16 -25.25 -17.00
CA LEU A 12 15.82 -23.94 -16.43
C LEU A 12 16.23 -23.74 -14.96
N LEU A 13 16.63 -24.80 -14.25
CA LEU A 13 17.01 -24.73 -12.83
C LEU A 13 18.50 -24.36 -12.60
N LEU A 14 19.36 -24.61 -13.59
CA LEU A 14 20.80 -24.30 -13.51
C LEU A 14 21.14 -22.80 -13.56
N PRO A 15 20.51 -21.95 -14.40
CA PRO A 15 20.79 -20.51 -14.39
C PRO A 15 20.20 -19.80 -13.16
N LEU A 16 19.12 -20.32 -12.57
CA LEU A 16 18.50 -19.74 -11.38
C LEU A 16 19.34 -19.99 -10.11
N MET A 17 19.96 -21.17 -9.98
CA MET A 17 20.93 -21.44 -8.91
C MET A 17 22.22 -20.61 -9.04
N ALA A 18 22.69 -20.34 -10.27
CA ALA A 18 23.85 -19.47 -10.50
C ALA A 18 23.57 -18.01 -10.11
N LEU A 19 22.33 -17.53 -10.27
CA LEU A 19 21.94 -16.18 -9.82
C LEU A 19 21.82 -16.07 -8.29
N VAL A 20 21.37 -17.13 -7.61
CA VAL A 20 21.27 -17.20 -6.14
C VAL A 20 22.65 -17.38 -5.48
N LEU A 21 23.63 -17.95 -6.18
CA LEU A 21 25.02 -18.04 -5.71
C LEU A 21 25.82 -16.74 -5.91
N LEU A 22 25.39 -15.85 -6.81
CA LEU A 22 26.04 -14.55 -7.07
C LEU A 22 25.55 -13.42 -6.15
N SER A 23 24.39 -13.55 -5.51
CA SER A 23 23.90 -12.57 -4.52
C SER A 23 24.57 -12.70 -3.13
N GLY A 24 25.38 -13.74 -2.91
CA GLY A 24 25.86 -14.14 -1.58
C GLY A 24 27.18 -13.55 -1.07
N CYS A 25 27.93 -12.75 -1.84
CA CYS A 25 29.31 -12.39 -1.46
C CYS A 25 29.68 -10.91 -1.62
N ILE A 26 28.87 -9.98 -1.13
CA ILE A 26 29.39 -8.62 -0.85
C ILE A 26 30.41 -8.74 0.30
N SER A 27 31.66 -8.32 0.12
CA SER A 27 32.67 -8.34 1.18
C SER A 27 32.36 -7.31 2.28
N ALA A 28 32.92 -7.49 3.49
CA ALA A 28 32.82 -6.49 4.55
C ALA A 28 33.37 -5.13 4.08
N ALA A 29 34.58 -5.11 3.50
CA ALA A 29 35.16 -3.90 2.90
C ALA A 29 34.22 -3.18 1.91
N LYS A 30 33.48 -3.90 1.06
CA LYS A 30 32.53 -3.29 0.10
C LYS A 30 31.26 -2.76 0.79
N LEU A 31 30.88 -3.32 1.94
CA LEU A 31 29.80 -2.76 2.77
C LEU A 31 30.26 -1.47 3.45
N LEU A 32 31.49 -1.43 3.97
CA LEU A 32 32.07 -0.22 4.55
C LEU A 32 32.22 0.91 3.51
N GLU A 33 32.72 0.61 2.32
CA GLU A 33 32.82 1.60 1.22
C GLU A 33 31.44 2.18 0.85
N LYS A 34 30.39 1.36 0.87
CA LYS A 34 29.01 1.83 0.67
C LYS A 34 28.55 2.71 1.83
N ALA A 35 28.89 2.37 3.06
CA ALA A 35 28.57 3.16 4.25
C ALA A 35 29.24 4.55 4.21
N GLU A 36 30.51 4.62 3.84
CA GLU A 36 31.24 5.87 3.66
C GLU A 36 30.59 6.77 2.59
N ARG A 37 30.22 6.18 1.46
CA ARG A 37 29.48 6.89 0.40
C ARG A 37 28.13 7.40 0.90
N ALA A 38 27.34 6.55 1.55
CA ALA A 38 26.05 6.93 2.12
C ALA A 38 26.20 8.10 3.09
N TRP A 39 27.23 8.06 3.95
CA TRP A 39 27.54 9.16 4.86
C TRP A 39 27.85 10.45 4.12
N SER A 40 28.68 10.40 3.07
CA SER A 40 29.04 11.59 2.28
C SER A 40 27.84 12.22 1.56
N MET A 41 26.78 11.45 1.33
CA MET A 41 25.52 11.91 0.73
C MET A 41 24.48 12.37 1.76
N GLY A 42 24.80 12.32 3.07
CA GLY A 42 23.86 12.66 4.14
C GLY A 42 22.82 11.58 4.45
N LEU A 43 22.98 10.36 3.92
CA LEU A 43 22.11 9.21 4.18
C LEU A 43 22.59 8.49 5.46
N TYR A 44 22.45 9.15 6.61
CA TYR A 44 23.08 8.70 7.85
C TYR A 44 22.58 7.34 8.34
N PHE A 45 21.29 7.04 8.20
CA PHE A 45 20.75 5.74 8.58
C PHE A 45 21.40 4.60 7.78
N ASP A 46 21.42 4.72 6.45
CA ASP A 46 22.04 3.73 5.57
C ASP A 46 23.55 3.57 5.82
N ALA A 47 24.21 4.67 6.18
CA ALA A 47 25.63 4.66 6.53
C ALA A 47 25.91 3.85 7.79
N ILE A 48 25.20 4.11 8.88
CA ILE A 48 25.37 3.33 10.13
C ILE A 48 24.92 1.88 9.92
N ASP A 49 23.83 1.66 9.19
CA ASP A 49 23.33 0.32 8.91
C ASP A 49 24.37 -0.52 8.15
N GLY A 50 24.94 0.05 7.08
CA GLY A 50 25.97 -0.58 6.26
C GLY A 50 27.27 -0.81 7.01
N ALA A 51 27.71 0.13 7.86
CA ALA A 51 28.90 -0.03 8.69
C ALA A 51 28.71 -1.14 9.74
N LEU A 52 27.53 -1.22 10.36
CA LEU A 52 27.21 -2.30 11.30
C LEU A 52 27.18 -3.66 10.58
N GLN A 53 26.56 -3.76 9.40
CA GLN A 53 26.61 -4.99 8.59
C GLN A 53 28.03 -5.38 8.20
N SER A 54 28.89 -4.40 7.88
CA SER A 54 30.32 -4.63 7.60
C SER A 54 31.02 -5.24 8.80
N TYR A 55 30.82 -4.64 9.98
CA TYR A 55 31.42 -5.09 11.24
C TYR A 55 30.99 -6.51 11.61
N GLU A 56 29.67 -6.77 11.64
CA GLU A 56 29.09 -8.09 11.93
C GLU A 56 29.66 -9.15 10.98
N LYS A 57 29.75 -8.85 9.69
CA LYS A 57 30.29 -9.77 8.69
C LYS A 57 31.79 -10.02 8.83
N ALA A 58 32.57 -9.01 9.22
CA ALA A 58 34.01 -9.13 9.43
C ALA A 58 34.31 -10.01 10.66
N VAL A 59 33.55 -9.82 11.75
CA VAL A 59 33.64 -10.61 12.98
C VAL A 59 33.21 -12.05 12.73
N ASP A 60 32.04 -12.28 12.12
CA ASP A 60 31.50 -13.63 11.88
C ASP A 60 32.40 -14.50 10.99
N LYS A 61 33.13 -13.89 10.05
CA LYS A 61 33.99 -14.60 9.11
C LYS A 61 35.45 -14.72 9.56
N ASN A 62 35.78 -14.34 10.81
CA ASN A 62 37.15 -14.26 11.32
C ASN A 62 38.08 -13.57 10.30
N LYS A 63 37.64 -12.42 9.77
CA LYS A 63 38.40 -11.66 8.78
C LYS A 63 39.61 -10.99 9.40
N GLU A 64 40.45 -10.40 8.55
CA GLU A 64 41.62 -9.65 9.00
C GLU A 64 41.22 -8.58 10.01
N GLN A 65 41.98 -8.46 11.09
CA GLN A 65 41.72 -7.51 12.17
C GLN A 65 41.56 -6.07 11.66
N ALA A 66 42.27 -5.71 10.58
CA ALA A 66 42.17 -4.41 9.94
C ALA A 66 40.75 -4.09 9.40
N GLU A 67 40.02 -5.07 8.86
CA GLU A 67 38.63 -4.85 8.37
C GLU A 67 37.65 -4.65 9.53
N ILE A 68 37.87 -5.37 10.63
CA ILE A 68 37.10 -5.25 11.88
C ILE A 68 37.34 -3.87 12.48
N ASP A 69 38.61 -3.47 12.61
CA ASP A 69 39.02 -2.19 13.20
C ASP A 69 38.51 -1.01 12.38
N ALA A 70 38.60 -1.05 11.05
CA ALA A 70 38.09 0.02 10.19
C ALA A 70 36.57 0.21 10.33
N SER A 71 35.80 -0.88 10.34
CA SER A 71 34.34 -0.80 10.52
C SER A 71 33.98 -0.31 11.92
N ARG A 72 34.75 -0.74 12.93
CA ARG A 72 34.57 -0.32 14.33
C ARG A 72 34.88 1.17 14.52
N GLU A 73 35.99 1.65 13.97
CA GLU A 73 36.39 3.06 14.03
C GLU A 73 35.32 3.95 13.38
N PHE A 74 34.84 3.58 12.20
CA PHE A 74 33.73 4.28 11.54
C PHE A 74 32.50 4.38 12.45
N LEU A 75 32.08 3.28 13.08
CA LEU A 75 30.93 3.28 13.98
C LEU A 75 31.16 4.15 15.22
N ILE A 76 32.34 4.06 15.86
CA ILE A 76 32.69 4.84 17.05
C ILE A 76 32.63 6.34 16.74
N GLU A 77 33.17 6.77 15.61
CA GLU A 77 33.19 8.18 15.23
C GLU A 77 31.81 8.69 14.80
N ARG A 78 31.05 7.89 14.06
CA ARG A 78 29.88 8.37 13.31
C ARG A 78 28.54 8.06 13.98
N PHE A 79 28.45 7.04 14.83
CA PHE A 79 27.20 6.72 15.50
C PHE A 79 26.73 7.82 16.47
N PRO A 80 27.60 8.45 17.30
CA PRO A 80 27.19 9.59 18.12
C PRO A 80 26.69 10.77 17.29
N LEU A 81 27.37 11.05 16.16
CA LEU A 81 26.97 12.11 15.23
C LEU A 81 25.65 11.80 14.52
N PHE A 82 25.39 10.53 14.20
CA PHE A 82 24.09 10.08 13.67
C PHE A 82 22.96 10.42 14.66
N ASN A 83 23.16 10.08 15.94
CA ASN A 83 22.18 10.35 17.00
C ASN A 83 21.93 11.86 17.16
N GLU A 84 23.00 12.65 17.28
CA GLU A 84 22.92 14.11 17.41
C GLU A 84 22.25 14.79 16.21
N ASN A 85 22.68 14.44 14.99
CA ASN A 85 22.20 15.09 13.78
C ASN A 85 20.73 14.76 13.53
N LEU A 86 20.33 13.48 13.62
CA LEU A 86 18.94 13.10 13.40
C LEU A 86 18.01 13.59 14.52
N SER A 87 18.45 13.59 15.78
CA SER A 87 17.61 14.12 16.87
C SER A 87 17.36 15.62 16.66
N LYS A 88 18.39 16.38 16.29
CA LYS A 88 18.26 17.81 15.96
C LYS A 88 17.40 18.05 14.74
N ILE A 89 17.49 17.22 13.70
CA ILE A 89 16.59 17.28 12.52
C ILE A 89 15.15 17.06 12.96
N ALA A 90 14.88 16.05 13.80
CA ALA A 90 13.54 15.76 14.30
C ALA A 90 12.98 16.89 15.19
N GLU A 91 13.81 17.49 16.05
CA GLU A 91 13.44 18.65 16.86
C GLU A 91 13.10 19.88 16.01
N ASN A 92 13.90 20.15 14.97
CA ASN A 92 13.63 21.22 14.02
C ASN A 92 12.33 20.98 13.25
N GLN A 93 12.07 19.74 12.84
CA GLN A 93 10.82 19.34 12.17
C GLN A 93 9.60 19.60 13.08
N LEU A 94 9.70 19.27 14.38
CA LEU A 94 8.61 19.53 15.33
C LEU A 94 8.33 21.02 15.57
N SER A 95 9.32 21.89 15.31
CA SER A 95 9.21 23.34 15.44
C SER A 95 8.82 24.04 14.13
N GLY A 96 8.71 23.29 13.03
CA GLY A 96 8.47 23.80 11.68
C GLY A 96 7.00 23.90 11.30
N THR A 97 6.72 23.73 10.01
CA THR A 97 5.35 23.70 9.46
C THR A 97 4.62 22.41 9.86
N ASP A 98 3.31 22.33 9.67
CA ASP A 98 2.57 21.10 9.94
C ASP A 98 3.03 19.93 9.06
N THR A 99 3.47 20.22 7.83
CA THR A 99 4.12 19.23 6.96
C THR A 99 5.42 18.70 7.57
N ASP A 100 6.23 19.58 8.18
CA ASP A 100 7.49 19.17 8.82
C ASP A 100 7.21 18.37 10.10
N LYS A 101 6.29 18.84 10.94
CA LYS A 101 5.86 18.14 12.16
C LYS A 101 5.34 16.74 11.85
N ALA A 102 4.57 16.60 10.78
CA ALA A 102 4.02 15.32 10.35
C ALA A 102 5.10 14.32 9.87
N LYS A 103 6.33 14.76 9.61
CA LYS A 103 7.48 13.92 9.23
C LYS A 103 8.41 13.58 10.39
N ALA A 104 8.35 14.32 11.50
CA ALA A 104 9.25 14.13 12.63
C ALA A 104 9.25 12.70 13.20
N TRP A 105 8.10 12.02 13.17
CA TRP A 105 7.99 10.65 13.66
C TRP A 105 8.81 9.65 12.83
N GLU A 106 8.99 9.87 11.52
CA GLU A 106 9.80 9.01 10.65
C GLU A 106 11.28 9.10 11.04
N THR A 107 11.76 10.33 11.30
CA THR A 107 13.13 10.58 11.79
C THR A 107 13.36 9.92 13.15
N TYR A 108 12.43 10.08 14.10
CA TYR A 108 12.53 9.39 15.39
C TYR A 108 12.41 7.86 15.26
N GLN A 109 11.68 7.36 14.28
CA GLN A 109 11.60 5.93 14.03
C GLN A 109 12.95 5.37 13.57
N GLN A 110 13.66 6.07 12.69
CA GLN A 110 15.03 5.71 12.29
C GLN A 110 15.97 5.67 13.49
N LEU A 111 15.90 6.67 14.37
CA LEU A 111 16.68 6.71 15.61
C LEU A 111 16.40 5.50 16.52
N VAL A 112 15.13 5.21 16.80
CA VAL A 112 14.73 4.06 17.65
C VAL A 112 15.16 2.74 17.02
N GLN A 113 14.94 2.56 15.71
CA GLN A 113 15.32 1.35 15.00
C GLN A 113 16.83 1.12 15.05
N MET A 114 17.63 2.14 14.74
CA MET A 114 19.08 2.00 14.71
C MET A 114 19.67 1.78 16.11
N ASN A 115 19.21 2.51 17.13
CA ASN A 115 19.66 2.31 18.52
C ASN A 115 19.28 0.93 19.03
N SER A 116 18.08 0.44 18.71
CA SER A 116 17.67 -0.93 19.03
C SER A 116 18.52 -1.98 18.29
N ARG A 117 18.81 -1.77 17.01
CA ARG A 117 19.67 -2.67 16.24
C ARG A 117 21.08 -2.76 16.84
N ILE A 118 21.69 -1.61 17.15
CA ILE A 118 23.01 -1.53 17.78
C ILE A 118 22.98 -2.21 19.16
N GLY A 119 21.98 -1.92 20.00
CA GLY A 119 21.85 -2.51 21.34
C GLY A 119 21.69 -4.03 21.34
N ASN A 120 21.10 -4.59 20.28
CA ASN A 120 20.94 -6.03 20.09
C ASN A 120 22.10 -6.69 19.29
N SER A 121 23.12 -5.92 18.91
CA SER A 121 24.26 -6.41 18.14
C SER A 121 25.52 -6.57 19.01
N ILE A 122 26.55 -7.21 18.45
CA ILE A 122 27.90 -7.28 19.06
C ILE A 122 28.56 -5.91 19.24
N ALA A 123 28.11 -4.89 18.49
CA ALA A 123 28.63 -3.53 18.60
C ALA A 123 28.19 -2.82 19.89
N SER A 124 27.17 -3.32 20.59
CA SER A 124 26.74 -2.83 21.92
C SER A 124 27.86 -2.86 22.97
N SER A 125 28.89 -3.68 22.77
CA SER A 125 30.06 -3.75 23.66
C SER A 125 30.95 -2.50 23.63
N PHE A 126 30.83 -1.65 22.61
CA PHE A 126 31.64 -0.43 22.45
C PHE A 126 30.86 0.80 21.97
N LEU A 127 29.56 0.68 21.73
CA LEU A 127 28.68 1.80 21.38
C LEU A 127 27.62 2.00 22.46
N GLU A 128 27.38 3.25 22.82
CA GLU A 128 26.33 3.64 23.75
C GLU A 128 25.05 3.98 22.98
N THR A 129 23.94 3.30 23.32
CA THR A 129 22.63 3.53 22.70
C THR A 129 21.81 4.54 23.49
N VAL A 130 20.99 5.31 22.78
CA VAL A 130 20.06 6.29 23.36
C VAL A 130 18.62 5.83 23.14
N ASP A 131 17.79 5.93 24.18
CA ASP A 131 16.36 5.63 24.08
C ASP A 131 15.55 6.85 23.62
N TYR A 132 15.02 6.78 22.39
CA TYR A 132 14.16 7.80 21.79
C TYR A 132 12.66 7.41 21.79
N SER A 133 12.26 6.37 22.53
CA SER A 133 10.90 5.84 22.49
C SER A 133 9.83 6.86 22.90
N THR A 134 10.14 7.73 23.85
CA THR A 134 9.22 8.79 24.31
C THR A 134 9.03 9.86 23.24
N GLN A 135 10.13 10.29 22.61
CA GLN A 135 10.13 11.28 21.55
C GLN A 135 9.39 10.76 20.31
N LEU A 136 9.62 9.48 19.95
CA LEU A 136 8.87 8.82 18.88
C LEU A 136 7.36 8.80 19.17
N ARG A 137 6.95 8.43 20.39
CA ARG A 137 5.53 8.44 20.77
C ARG A 137 4.93 9.84 20.62
N ASN A 138 5.60 10.85 21.15
CA ASN A 138 5.13 12.24 21.06
C ASN A 138 5.04 12.73 19.60
N ALA A 139 6.03 12.41 18.76
CA ALA A 139 6.01 12.78 17.35
C ALA A 139 4.89 12.07 16.57
N LYS A 140 4.61 10.80 16.89
CA LYS A 140 3.46 10.08 16.34
C LYS A 140 2.13 10.74 16.73
N ASP A 141 1.98 11.12 17.99
CA ASP A 141 0.77 11.81 18.47
C ASP A 141 0.58 13.17 17.77
N VAL A 142 1.64 13.93 17.56
CA VAL A 142 1.60 15.19 16.80
C VAL A 142 1.17 14.97 15.35
N ALA A 143 1.78 13.99 14.66
CA ALA A 143 1.43 13.66 13.29
C ALA A 143 -0.03 13.14 13.16
N ALA A 144 -0.48 12.33 14.13
CA ALA A 144 -1.86 11.88 14.22
C ALA A 144 -2.83 13.06 14.44
N GLN A 145 -2.48 14.00 15.32
CA GLN A 145 -3.29 15.19 15.60
C GLN A 145 -3.47 16.07 14.36
N ILE A 146 -2.41 16.30 13.59
CA ILE A 146 -2.47 17.11 12.36
C ILE A 146 -3.41 16.45 11.34
N LYS A 147 -3.24 15.14 11.10
CA LYS A 147 -4.12 14.38 10.20
C LYS A 147 -5.56 14.36 10.70
N TYR A 148 -5.76 14.24 12.01
CA TYR A 148 -7.08 14.23 12.62
C TYR A 148 -7.81 15.55 12.36
N VAL A 149 -7.17 16.69 12.63
CA VAL A 149 -7.75 18.02 12.33
C VAL A 149 -8.06 18.13 10.84
N LYS A 150 -7.15 17.69 9.97
CA LYS A 150 -7.38 17.74 8.52
C LYS A 150 -8.55 16.87 8.07
N SER A 151 -8.72 15.69 8.66
CA SER A 151 -9.87 14.81 8.39
C SER A 151 -11.20 15.45 8.81
N LEU A 152 -11.23 16.16 9.94
CA LEU A 152 -12.41 16.90 10.36
C LEU A 152 -12.74 18.08 9.43
N GLU A 153 -11.72 18.80 8.94
CA GLU A 153 -11.92 19.84 7.94
C GLU A 153 -12.52 19.29 6.64
N LEU A 154 -12.03 18.14 6.17
CA LEU A 154 -12.55 17.47 4.97
C LEU A 154 -13.98 16.98 5.17
N ILE A 155 -14.28 16.34 6.30
CA ILE A 155 -15.64 15.92 6.67
C ILE A 155 -16.58 17.14 6.72
N GLY A 156 -16.14 18.27 7.28
CA GLY A 156 -16.92 19.50 7.36
C GLY A 156 -17.24 20.16 6.01
N GLN A 157 -16.59 19.75 4.91
CA GLN A 157 -16.93 20.22 3.56
C GLN A 157 -18.19 19.58 3.00
N ASP A 158 -18.62 18.45 3.57
CA ASP A 158 -19.83 17.71 3.20
C ASP A 158 -19.91 17.36 1.70
N GLN A 159 -18.78 16.89 1.16
CA GLN A 159 -18.66 16.43 -0.22
C GLN A 159 -18.15 14.99 -0.25
N ARG A 160 -18.71 14.16 -1.15
CA ARG A 160 -18.31 12.76 -1.31
C ARG A 160 -16.79 12.58 -1.43
N SER A 161 -16.16 13.39 -2.29
CA SER A 161 -14.70 13.36 -2.48
C SER A 161 -13.93 13.65 -1.19
N SER A 162 -14.40 14.59 -0.39
CA SER A 162 -13.76 14.97 0.87
C SER A 162 -13.89 13.88 1.93
N TYR A 163 -15.02 13.15 1.98
CA TYR A 163 -15.16 11.96 2.83
C TYR A 163 -14.20 10.84 2.42
N ILE A 164 -14.04 10.60 1.11
CA ILE A 164 -13.08 9.60 0.58
C ILE A 164 -11.65 9.98 0.96
N GLU A 165 -11.27 11.25 0.83
CA GLU A 165 -9.94 11.73 1.25
C GLU A 165 -9.75 11.63 2.77
N ALA A 166 -10.79 11.94 3.56
CA ALA A 166 -10.76 11.82 5.01
C ALA A 166 -10.53 10.37 5.46
N VAL A 167 -11.11 9.37 4.79
CA VAL A 167 -10.84 7.95 5.06
C VAL A 167 -9.35 7.65 4.95
N GLY A 168 -8.67 8.15 3.91
CA GLY A 168 -7.23 7.97 3.74
C GLY A 168 -6.43 8.45 4.96
N LEU A 169 -6.69 9.69 5.40
CA LEU A 169 -6.04 10.26 6.58
C LEU A 169 -6.35 9.49 7.86
N LEU A 170 -7.61 9.07 8.05
CA LEU A 170 -8.04 8.34 9.24
C LEU A 170 -7.42 6.93 9.32
N LEU A 171 -7.25 6.24 8.18
CA LEU A 171 -6.53 4.96 8.12
C LEU A 171 -5.04 5.15 8.44
N GLU A 172 -4.41 6.20 7.93
CA GLU A 172 -3.02 6.54 8.28
C GLU A 172 -2.88 6.80 9.80
N ILE A 173 -3.82 7.52 10.42
CA ILE A 173 -3.84 7.71 11.87
C ILE A 173 -3.94 6.36 12.59
N ASN A 174 -4.86 5.48 12.17
CA ASN A 174 -5.05 4.18 12.81
C ASN A 174 -3.79 3.29 12.72
N ASN A 175 -3.06 3.37 11.60
CA ASN A 175 -1.78 2.68 11.44
C ASN A 175 -0.68 3.28 12.32
N LEU A 176 -0.68 4.61 12.51
CA LEU A 176 0.33 5.32 13.28
C LEU A 176 0.13 5.15 14.79
N VAL A 177 -1.10 5.35 15.25
CA VAL A 177 -1.57 5.28 16.64
C VAL A 177 -2.93 4.56 16.68
N PRO A 178 -2.94 3.22 16.84
CA PRO A 178 -4.18 2.45 16.91
C PRO A 178 -5.09 2.93 18.04
N GLY A 179 -6.38 3.09 17.75
CA GLY A 179 -7.36 3.57 18.74
C GLY A 179 -7.23 5.04 19.12
N TYR A 180 -6.60 5.86 18.26
CA TYR A 180 -6.51 7.31 18.48
C TYR A 180 -7.90 7.94 18.50
N ARG A 181 -8.34 8.40 19.68
CA ARG A 181 -9.61 9.12 19.88
C ARG A 181 -10.82 8.36 19.30
N ASP A 182 -11.66 9.03 18.53
CA ASP A 182 -12.92 8.57 17.94
C ASP A 182 -12.80 8.24 16.45
N ILE A 183 -11.60 8.04 15.91
CA ILE A 183 -11.38 7.79 14.47
C ILE A 183 -12.19 6.62 13.93
N GLY A 184 -12.54 5.62 14.75
CA GLY A 184 -13.40 4.51 14.35
C GLY A 184 -14.81 4.95 13.97
N ASN A 185 -15.36 5.94 14.68
CA ASN A 185 -16.67 6.53 14.35
C ASN A 185 -16.57 7.39 13.10
N LEU A 186 -15.50 8.19 12.99
CA LEU A 186 -15.27 9.05 11.82
C LEU A 186 -15.02 8.24 10.54
N LEU A 187 -14.32 7.11 10.63
CA LEU A 187 -14.15 6.18 9.51
C LEU A 187 -15.51 5.64 9.05
N LYS A 188 -16.34 5.17 10.00
CA LYS A 188 -17.67 4.66 9.69
C LYS A 188 -18.52 5.73 8.99
N LEU A 189 -18.56 6.94 9.54
CA LEU A 189 -19.26 8.08 8.94
C LEU A 189 -18.75 8.36 7.53
N SER A 190 -17.43 8.47 7.35
CA SER A 190 -16.84 8.85 6.07
C SER A 190 -17.03 7.77 5.00
N TYR A 191 -17.01 6.48 5.37
CA TYR A 191 -17.41 5.42 4.46
C TYR A 191 -18.90 5.51 4.09
N GLN A 192 -19.77 5.78 5.06
CA GLN A 192 -21.22 5.89 4.80
C GLN A 192 -21.52 7.04 3.84
N GLU A 193 -21.01 8.24 4.12
CA GLU A 193 -21.26 9.44 3.30
C GLU A 193 -20.46 9.44 1.99
N GLY A 194 -19.31 8.76 1.96
CA GLY A 194 -18.50 8.58 0.75
C GLY A 194 -19.06 7.53 -0.21
N THR A 195 -19.88 6.58 0.28
CA THR A 195 -20.36 5.45 -0.53
C THR A 195 -21.48 5.86 -1.48
N LEU A 196 -21.27 5.57 -2.76
CA LEU A 196 -22.31 5.68 -3.77
C LEU A 196 -23.08 4.37 -3.87
N VAL A 197 -24.37 4.42 -3.52
CA VAL A 197 -25.28 3.28 -3.66
C VAL A 197 -25.96 3.35 -5.04
N ILE A 198 -25.75 2.32 -5.86
CA ILE A 198 -26.26 2.23 -7.23
C ILE A 198 -27.19 1.03 -7.32
N ALA A 199 -28.44 1.26 -7.66
CA ALA A 199 -29.44 0.23 -7.85
C ALA A 199 -29.55 -0.16 -9.34
N PHE A 200 -29.49 -1.44 -9.63
CA PHE A 200 -29.80 -1.99 -10.95
C PHE A 200 -31.22 -2.53 -10.97
N SER A 201 -31.96 -2.25 -12.04
CA SER A 201 -33.31 -2.75 -12.26
C SER A 201 -33.37 -4.27 -12.17
N ASP A 202 -34.37 -4.82 -11.48
CA ASP A 202 -34.60 -6.27 -11.42
C ASP A 202 -35.46 -6.81 -12.57
N ARG A 203 -35.82 -5.94 -13.52
CA ARG A 203 -36.64 -6.29 -14.69
C ARG A 203 -35.83 -7.11 -15.68
N SER A 204 -36.46 -8.12 -16.26
CA SER A 204 -35.86 -8.94 -17.30
C SER A 204 -35.78 -8.18 -18.62
N LEU A 205 -34.63 -8.27 -19.28
CA LEU A 205 -34.45 -7.80 -20.65
C LEU A 205 -34.66 -8.98 -21.60
N TYR A 206 -35.73 -8.94 -22.40
CA TYR A 206 -36.06 -10.01 -23.32
C TYR A 206 -35.65 -9.64 -24.73
N PHE A 207 -34.86 -10.52 -25.37
CA PHE A 207 -34.57 -10.43 -26.79
C PHE A 207 -35.43 -11.45 -27.54
N ASN A 208 -36.37 -10.96 -28.35
CA ASN A 208 -37.21 -11.80 -29.21
C ASN A 208 -36.66 -11.74 -30.63
N TYR A 209 -36.19 -12.87 -31.16
CA TYR A 209 -35.88 -13.01 -32.58
C TYR A 209 -36.70 -14.15 -33.17
N ASN A 210 -37.42 -13.85 -34.24
CA ASN A 210 -38.25 -14.82 -34.93
C ASN A 210 -37.38 -15.62 -35.90
N THR A 211 -37.05 -16.86 -35.53
CA THR A 211 -36.48 -17.84 -36.47
C THR A 211 -37.50 -18.96 -36.59
N GLU A 212 -37.75 -19.45 -37.82
CA GLU A 212 -38.85 -20.36 -38.17
C GLU A 212 -38.97 -21.64 -37.34
N ASN A 213 -38.07 -21.93 -36.39
CA ASN A 213 -38.06 -23.19 -35.63
C ASN A 213 -37.67 -23.15 -34.13
N SER A 214 -37.54 -21.99 -33.46
CA SER A 214 -37.50 -21.98 -31.98
C SER A 214 -37.59 -20.59 -31.37
N ASP A 215 -38.49 -20.40 -30.39
CA ASP A 215 -38.41 -19.31 -29.42
C ASP A 215 -37.24 -19.57 -28.47
N ARG A 216 -36.11 -18.87 -28.67
CA ARG A 216 -34.98 -18.90 -27.75
C ARG A 216 -34.82 -17.52 -27.12
N THR A 217 -35.11 -17.44 -25.82
CA THR A 217 -34.82 -16.26 -25.02
C THR A 217 -33.38 -16.30 -24.53
N VAL A 218 -32.60 -15.24 -24.78
CA VAL A 218 -31.27 -15.04 -24.19
C VAL A 218 -31.39 -13.98 -23.09
N ASP A 219 -30.96 -14.31 -21.87
CA ASP A 219 -30.86 -13.33 -20.79
C ASP A 219 -29.58 -12.51 -20.96
N LEU A 220 -29.70 -11.36 -21.63
CA LEU A 220 -28.60 -10.41 -21.84
C LEU A 220 -28.32 -9.55 -20.60
N ARG A 221 -29.21 -9.59 -19.60
CA ARG A 221 -29.13 -8.69 -18.45
C ARG A 221 -27.87 -8.95 -17.65
N SER A 222 -27.53 -10.20 -17.37
CA SER A 222 -26.34 -10.50 -16.55
C SER A 222 -25.05 -9.99 -17.18
N GLU A 223 -24.94 -10.04 -18.51
CA GLU A 223 -23.78 -9.54 -19.24
C GLU A 223 -23.73 -8.01 -19.22
N MET A 224 -24.86 -7.34 -19.49
CA MET A 224 -24.96 -5.89 -19.45
C MET A 224 -24.74 -5.33 -18.04
N ASP A 225 -25.36 -5.92 -17.02
CA ASP A 225 -25.19 -5.53 -15.61
C ASP A 225 -23.71 -5.67 -15.20
N THR A 226 -23.05 -6.75 -15.62
CA THR A 226 -21.62 -6.97 -15.35
C THR A 226 -20.77 -5.90 -16.03
N ALA A 227 -20.96 -5.68 -17.34
CA ALA A 227 -20.22 -4.68 -18.10
C ALA A 227 -20.38 -3.27 -17.53
N LEU A 228 -21.59 -2.89 -17.13
CA LEU A 228 -21.87 -1.59 -16.52
C LEU A 228 -21.25 -1.47 -15.12
N ARG A 229 -21.32 -2.52 -14.30
CA ARG A 229 -20.68 -2.54 -12.98
C ARG A 229 -19.17 -2.40 -13.09
N ASP A 230 -18.56 -3.09 -14.04
CA ASP A 230 -17.12 -3.04 -14.25
C ASP A 230 -16.70 -1.67 -14.79
N TYR A 231 -17.45 -1.11 -15.75
CA TYR A 231 -17.25 0.27 -16.19
C TYR A 231 -17.31 1.28 -15.03
N ILE A 232 -18.30 1.15 -14.14
CA ILE A 232 -18.42 2.06 -12.99
C ILE A 232 -17.25 1.90 -12.02
N LYS A 233 -16.84 0.67 -11.73
CA LYS A 233 -15.68 0.41 -10.84
C LYS A 233 -14.37 0.94 -11.44
N GLU A 234 -14.21 0.88 -12.76
CA GLU A 234 -13.02 1.40 -13.44
C GLU A 234 -12.95 2.93 -13.43
N ASN A 235 -14.09 3.61 -13.26
CA ASN A 235 -14.21 5.07 -13.37
C ASN A 235 -14.56 5.76 -12.04
N ASP A 236 -14.64 5.02 -10.94
CA ASP A 236 -14.94 5.53 -9.59
C ASP A 236 -14.10 4.78 -8.54
N TYR A 237 -14.27 5.10 -7.25
CA TYR A 237 -13.57 4.48 -6.12
C TYR A 237 -14.24 3.16 -5.72
N PRO A 238 -13.64 1.99 -6.01
CA PRO A 238 -14.31 0.70 -5.84
C PRO A 238 -14.75 0.40 -4.40
N ASP A 239 -13.96 0.84 -3.42
CA ASP A 239 -14.25 0.66 -1.99
C ASP A 239 -15.42 1.52 -1.49
N PHE A 240 -15.88 2.47 -2.31
CA PHE A 240 -16.98 3.38 -2.04
C PHE A 240 -18.14 3.19 -3.03
N LEU A 241 -18.25 2.00 -3.61
CA LEU A 241 -19.38 1.60 -4.46
C LEU A 241 -20.16 0.48 -3.79
N LYS A 242 -21.48 0.66 -3.69
CA LYS A 242 -22.39 -0.39 -3.26
C LYS A 242 -23.45 -0.61 -4.32
N PHE A 243 -23.43 -1.78 -4.93
CA PHE A 243 -24.42 -2.16 -5.92
C PHE A 243 -25.55 -2.96 -5.30
N ILE A 244 -26.79 -2.57 -5.58
CA ILE A 244 -28.01 -3.25 -5.15
C ILE A 244 -28.92 -3.54 -6.35
N THR A 245 -30.01 -4.27 -6.13
CA THR A 245 -31.08 -4.47 -7.13
C THR A 245 -32.39 -3.90 -6.61
N ALA A 246 -33.21 -3.33 -7.51
CA ALA A 246 -34.51 -2.75 -7.15
C ALA A 246 -35.50 -2.87 -8.32
N GLY A 247 -36.79 -3.10 -8.05
CA GLY A 247 -37.81 -3.24 -9.11
C GLY A 247 -38.44 -1.93 -9.59
N SER A 248 -38.09 -0.83 -8.93
CA SER A 248 -38.52 0.52 -9.27
C SER A 248 -37.56 1.57 -8.70
N VAL A 249 -37.64 2.78 -9.26
CA VAL A 249 -36.97 3.97 -8.72
C VAL A 249 -37.32 4.14 -7.23
N LYS A 250 -38.60 3.99 -6.85
CA LYS A 250 -39.03 4.16 -5.47
C LYS A 250 -38.38 3.18 -4.51
N SER A 251 -38.35 1.90 -4.87
CA SER A 251 -37.65 0.87 -4.07
C SER A 251 -36.13 1.08 -4.02
N ALA A 252 -35.54 1.71 -5.03
CA ALA A 252 -34.13 2.06 -5.04
C ALA A 252 -33.85 3.22 -4.06
N GLU A 253 -34.65 4.28 -4.12
CA GLU A 253 -34.60 5.42 -3.19
C GLU A 253 -34.80 4.97 -1.73
N ASP A 254 -35.79 4.12 -1.47
CA ASP A 254 -36.07 3.58 -0.13
C ASP A 254 -34.91 2.71 0.40
N ALA A 255 -34.11 2.14 -0.50
CA ALA A 255 -32.88 1.41 -0.17
C ALA A 255 -31.63 2.31 -0.09
N GLY A 256 -31.78 3.62 -0.26
CA GLY A 256 -30.71 4.62 -0.18
C GLY A 256 -29.88 4.74 -1.46
N ALA A 257 -30.37 4.26 -2.60
CA ALA A 257 -29.68 4.44 -3.87
C ALA A 257 -29.72 5.89 -4.34
N VAL A 258 -28.56 6.41 -4.76
CA VAL A 258 -28.42 7.73 -5.36
C VAL A 258 -28.59 7.65 -6.88
N LEU A 259 -28.32 6.49 -7.46
CA LEU A 259 -28.50 6.20 -8.88
C LEU A 259 -29.34 4.94 -9.09
N PHE A 260 -30.27 5.00 -10.04
CA PHE A 260 -31.04 3.84 -10.52
C PHE A 260 -30.73 3.62 -12.00
N VAL A 261 -30.13 2.47 -12.31
CA VAL A 261 -29.77 2.03 -13.66
C VAL A 261 -30.84 1.08 -14.15
N ASP A 262 -31.60 1.53 -15.14
CA ASP A 262 -32.66 0.75 -15.76
C ASP A 262 -32.33 0.53 -17.23
N VAL A 263 -31.85 -0.66 -17.54
CA VAL A 263 -31.65 -1.09 -18.92
C VAL A 263 -33.01 -1.55 -19.42
N GLN A 264 -33.82 -0.62 -19.95
CA GLN A 264 -35.08 -0.94 -20.63
C GLN A 264 -34.92 -0.77 -22.13
N GLY A 265 -35.52 -1.68 -22.89
CA GLY A 265 -35.68 -1.55 -24.33
C GLY A 265 -36.17 -2.86 -24.95
N ASP A 266 -37.12 -2.75 -25.87
CA ASP A 266 -37.41 -3.83 -26.80
C ASP A 266 -36.46 -3.68 -28.00
N ILE A 267 -35.53 -4.64 -28.16
CA ILE A 267 -34.67 -4.67 -29.34
C ILE A 267 -35.34 -5.56 -30.38
N TRP A 268 -35.87 -4.93 -31.42
CA TRP A 268 -36.42 -5.62 -32.58
C TRP A 268 -35.36 -5.67 -33.67
N ILE A 269 -34.93 -6.87 -34.04
CA ILE A 269 -34.09 -7.08 -35.23
C ILE A 269 -34.97 -7.73 -36.29
N ASP A 270 -35.34 -6.94 -37.30
CA ASP A 270 -35.99 -7.43 -38.51
C ASP A 270 -34.89 -7.81 -39.50
N SER A 271 -34.67 -9.11 -39.70
CA SER A 271 -33.68 -9.63 -40.64
C SER A 271 -34.37 -10.48 -41.70
N GLU A 272 -34.46 -9.95 -42.93
CA GLU A 272 -34.87 -10.73 -44.10
C GLU A 272 -33.78 -11.74 -44.55
N VAL A 273 -32.60 -11.70 -43.93
CA VAL A 273 -31.44 -12.54 -44.30
C VAL A 273 -31.17 -13.57 -43.20
N VAL A 274 -31.46 -14.83 -43.50
CA VAL A 274 -31.02 -15.99 -42.71
C VAL A 274 -29.69 -16.46 -43.31
N ASP A 275 -28.58 -15.94 -42.81
CA ASP A 275 -27.25 -16.44 -43.20
C ASP A 275 -26.78 -17.50 -42.19
N SER A 276 -26.80 -18.76 -42.62
CA SER A 276 -26.39 -19.88 -41.79
C SER A 276 -24.87 -20.11 -41.89
N TYR A 277 -24.11 -19.69 -40.88
CA TYR A 277 -22.74 -20.17 -40.72
C TYR A 277 -22.78 -21.58 -40.14
N SER A 278 -22.75 -22.57 -41.03
CA SER A 278 -22.35 -23.92 -40.66
C SER A 278 -20.83 -23.93 -40.53
N ASN A 279 -20.31 -24.30 -39.36
CA ASN A 279 -18.89 -24.59 -39.20
C ASN A 279 -18.53 -25.74 -40.16
N GLY A 280 -17.59 -25.47 -41.05
CA GLY A 280 -16.78 -26.52 -41.68
C GLY A 280 -15.81 -27.13 -40.68
#